data_AF-A0A830HT65-F1
#
_entry.id   AF-A0A830HT65-F1
#
_cell.length_a   1.000
_cell.length_b   1.000
_cell.length_c   1.000
_cell.angle_alpha   90.00
_cell.angle_beta   90.00
_cell.angle_gamma   90.00
#
_symmetry.space_group_name_H-M   'P 1'
#
loop_
_entity.id
_entity.type
_entity.pdbx_description
1 polymer ?
#
loop_
_entity_poly.entity_id
_entity_poly.type
_entity_poly.pdbx_seq_one_letter_code
_entity_poly.pdbx_strand_id
1 'polypeptide(L)'
;MIAAPISAAIWLWEGLRRVDCLGGDRWDVLTFGAHHAHEVQKPKQITSFAWFALAMAVLALFAPRVICSASMLALAVGDPSAAFVGRRFGTTSLGRNNKTLEGCVGFFVAGFVVISLFATVLYKSVVSLSTLGLFSAAVSFAGAAAEVLSGSRWVDDNFAVPLFAGFAGWCVLHVMNATAVLVL
;
A
#
# COMPACT_ATOMS: atom_id res chain seq x y z
N MET A 1 -4.51 16.58 -7.43
CA MET A 1 -4.65 17.77 -6.54
C MET A 1 -5.65 17.57 -5.39
N ILE A 2 -6.71 16.76 -5.53
CA ILE A 2 -7.71 16.57 -4.45
C ILE A 2 -7.20 15.68 -3.28
N ALA A 3 -6.24 14.78 -3.51
CA ALA A 3 -5.74 13.87 -2.47
C ALA A 3 -5.04 14.57 -1.29
N ALA A 4 -4.32 15.67 -1.54
CA ALA A 4 -3.60 16.42 -0.50
C ALA A 4 -4.52 17.06 0.55
N PRO A 5 -5.57 17.84 0.18
CA PRO A 5 -6.50 18.39 1.17
C PRO A 5 -7.31 17.32 1.89
N ILE A 6 -7.66 16.20 1.23
CA ILE A 6 -8.31 15.06 1.88
C ILE A 6 -7.38 14.45 2.94
N SER A 7 -6.11 14.21 2.59
CA SER A 7 -5.12 13.70 3.52
C SER A 7 -4.92 14.64 4.72
N ALA A 8 -4.82 15.95 4.47
CA ALA A 8 -4.72 16.94 5.53
C ALA A 8 -5.94 16.91 6.49
N ALA A 9 -7.15 16.76 5.95
CA ALA A 9 -8.36 16.63 6.77
C ALA A 9 -8.36 15.34 7.61
N ILE A 10 -7.90 14.22 7.04
CA ILE A 10 -7.77 12.94 7.75
C ILE A 10 -6.72 13.03 8.86
N TRP A 11 -5.58 13.67 8.61
CA TRP A 11 -4.55 13.87 9.62
C TRP A 11 -4.96 14.85 10.72
N LEU A 12 -5.72 15.89 10.36
CA LEU A 12 -6.34 16.77 11.35
C LEU A 12 -7.31 15.98 12.25
N TRP A 13 -8.17 15.17 11.64
CA TRP A 13 -9.07 14.29 12.36
C TRP A 13 -8.32 13.30 13.28
N GLU A 14 -7.26 12.65 12.78
CA GLU A 14 -6.42 11.73 13.55
C GLU A 14 -5.72 12.46 14.72
N GLY A 15 -5.28 13.70 14.53
CA GLY A 15 -4.72 14.54 15.59
C GLY A 15 -5.75 14.87 16.67
N LEU A 16 -6.95 15.30 16.28
CA LEU A 16 -8.05 15.58 17.21
C LEU A 16 -8.45 14.33 18.02
N ARG A 17 -8.54 13.17 17.35
CA ARG A 17 -8.83 11.87 17.97
C ARG A 17 -7.84 11.48 19.07
N ARG A 18 -6.58 11.94 18.96
CA ARG A 18 -5.48 11.66 19.90
C ARG A 18 -5.44 12.61 21.08
N VAL A 19 -5.76 13.90 20.87
CA VAL A 19 -5.82 14.90 21.95
C VAL A 19 -7.05 14.72 22.81
N ASP A 20 -8.12 14.13 22.27
CA ASP A 20 -9.32 13.80 23.02
C ASP A 20 -9.10 12.56 23.90
N CYS A 21 -8.45 12.77 25.04
CA CYS A 21 -8.20 11.78 26.09
C CYS A 21 -9.46 11.39 26.87
N LEU A 22 -10.54 12.17 26.77
CA LEU A 22 -11.76 12.04 27.57
C LEU A 22 -12.93 11.38 26.81
N GLY A 23 -12.90 11.37 25.47
CA GLY A 23 -13.99 10.90 24.61
C GLY A 23 -14.08 9.39 24.34
N GLY A 24 -13.20 8.55 24.90
CA GLY A 24 -13.22 7.09 24.65
C GLY A 24 -13.19 6.72 23.16
N ASP A 25 -14.07 5.78 22.76
CA ASP A 25 -14.27 5.29 21.38
C ASP A 25 -15.18 6.18 20.53
N ARG A 26 -15.64 7.33 21.05
CA ARG A 26 -16.66 8.17 20.40
C ARG A 26 -16.31 8.54 18.96
N TRP A 27 -15.03 8.83 18.70
CA TRP A 27 -14.56 9.17 17.36
C TRP A 27 -14.60 7.96 16.42
N ASP A 28 -14.18 6.79 16.89
CA ASP A 28 -14.13 5.57 16.08
C ASP A 28 -15.55 5.03 15.78
N VAL A 29 -16.49 5.17 16.72
CA VAL A 29 -17.92 4.90 16.50
C VAL A 29 -18.53 5.90 15.51
N LEU A 30 -18.20 7.18 15.64
CA LEU A 30 -18.73 8.22 14.75
C LEU A 30 -18.24 8.05 13.31
N THR A 31 -16.99 7.64 13.10
CA THR A 31 -16.40 7.54 11.75
C THR A 31 -16.56 6.17 11.11
N PHE A 32 -16.48 5.09 11.88
CA PHE A 32 -16.48 3.72 11.35
C PHE A 32 -17.65 2.87 11.83
N GLY A 33 -18.51 3.39 12.73
CA GLY A 33 -19.62 2.64 13.30
C GLY A 33 -19.19 1.44 14.15
N ALA A 34 -17.91 1.33 14.50
CA ALA A 34 -17.32 0.16 15.13
C ALA A 34 -17.05 0.43 16.61
N HIS A 35 -17.66 -0.38 17.48
CA HIS A 35 -17.28 -0.47 18.89
C HIS A 35 -16.05 -1.37 19.02
N HIS A 36 -14.91 -0.80 19.41
CA HIS A 36 -13.76 -1.57 19.86
C HIS A 36 -13.85 -1.74 21.38
N ALA A 37 -14.80 -2.58 21.82
CA ALA A 37 -14.82 -2.99 23.22
C ALA A 37 -13.49 -3.67 23.54
N HIS A 38 -12.72 -3.06 24.46
CA HIS A 38 -11.45 -3.51 25.06
C HIS A 38 -10.14 -3.00 24.44
N GLU A 39 -9.80 -1.70 24.56
CA GLU A 39 -8.38 -1.27 24.63
C GLU A 39 -8.15 -0.02 25.53
N VAL A 40 -8.81 0.07 26.68
CA VAL A 40 -8.77 1.24 27.61
C VAL A 40 -7.35 1.59 28.13
N GLN A 41 -6.31 0.79 27.87
CA GLN A 41 -4.97 0.96 28.46
C GLN A 41 -3.81 1.12 27.47
N LYS A 42 -4.04 1.11 26.14
CA LYS A 42 -2.95 1.37 25.18
C LYS A 42 -3.01 2.82 24.67
N PRO A 43 -1.85 3.50 24.48
CA PRO A 43 -1.85 4.77 23.76
C PRO A 43 -2.42 4.57 22.37
N LYS A 44 -3.40 5.41 21.97
CA LYS A 44 -4.02 5.35 20.64
C LYS A 44 -2.93 5.36 19.56
N GLN A 45 -2.82 4.27 18.79
CA GLN A 45 -1.89 4.17 17.65
C GLN A 45 -2.45 4.92 16.44
N ILE A 46 -1.59 5.28 15.48
CA ILE A 46 -2.02 6.06 14.30
C ILE A 46 -2.85 5.10 13.47
N THR A 47 -4.05 5.52 13.04
CA THR A 47 -4.89 4.67 12.20
C THR A 47 -4.19 4.35 10.88
N SER A 48 -4.28 3.09 10.44
CA SER A 48 -3.77 2.68 9.12
C SER A 48 -4.41 3.48 7.97
N PHE A 49 -5.63 3.98 8.18
CA PHE A 49 -6.30 4.90 7.26
C PHE A 49 -5.57 6.24 7.09
N ALA A 50 -5.01 6.82 8.16
CA ALA A 50 -4.23 8.06 8.07
C ALA A 50 -2.91 7.83 7.30
N TRP A 51 -2.26 6.69 7.52
CA TRP A 51 -1.08 6.26 6.77
C TRP A 51 -1.37 6.07 5.28
N PHE A 52 -2.46 5.36 4.96
CA PHE A 52 -2.96 5.20 3.60
C PHE A 52 -3.20 6.55 2.92
N ALA A 53 -3.90 7.46 3.59
CA ALA A 53 -4.21 8.78 3.07
C ALA A 53 -2.95 9.61 2.82
N LEU A 54 -1.92 9.46 3.66
CA LEU A 54 -0.62 10.11 3.45
C LEU A 54 0.07 9.55 2.19
N ALA A 55 0.09 8.23 2.04
CA ALA A 55 0.69 7.58 0.87
C ALA A 55 0.02 8.06 -0.42
N MET A 56 -1.32 8.16 -0.39
CA MET A 56 -2.11 8.70 -1.49
C MET A 56 -1.84 10.15 -1.82
N ALA A 57 -1.68 11.01 -0.81
CA ALA A 57 -1.28 12.39 -1.07
C ALA A 57 0.11 12.47 -1.71
N VAL A 58 1.09 11.72 -1.19
CA VAL A 58 2.46 11.70 -1.72
C VAL A 58 2.47 11.23 -3.17
N LEU A 59 1.85 10.08 -3.47
CA LEU A 59 1.78 9.57 -4.83
C LEU A 59 1.04 10.53 -5.77
N ALA A 60 -0.11 11.07 -5.36
CA ALA A 60 -0.87 11.98 -6.21
C ALA A 60 -0.17 13.33 -6.47
N LEU A 61 0.80 13.72 -5.65
CA LEU A 61 1.58 14.94 -5.83
C LEU A 61 2.81 14.72 -6.71
N PHE A 62 3.48 13.58 -6.57
CA PHE A 62 4.80 13.35 -7.15
C PHE A 62 4.86 12.28 -8.23
N ALA A 63 3.87 11.40 -8.32
CA ALA A 63 3.90 10.25 -9.21
C ALA A 63 2.88 10.37 -10.37
N PRO A 64 3.25 9.91 -11.57
CA PRO A 64 2.32 9.77 -12.69
C PRO A 64 1.19 8.79 -12.40
N ARG A 65 0.07 8.93 -13.14
CA ARG A 65 -1.16 8.14 -12.94
C ARG A 65 -0.90 6.63 -12.99
N VAL A 66 -0.10 6.17 -13.94
CA VAL A 66 0.30 4.75 -14.06
C VAL A 66 0.99 4.23 -12.80
N ILE A 67 1.88 5.02 -12.20
CA ILE A 67 2.61 4.67 -10.99
C ILE A 67 1.65 4.64 -9.80
N CYS A 68 0.81 5.67 -9.64
CA CYS A 68 -0.21 5.72 -8.60
C CYS A 68 -1.13 4.48 -8.64
N SER A 69 -1.65 4.15 -9.82
CA SER A 69 -2.55 3.02 -10.01
C SER A 69 -1.87 1.69 -9.71
N ALA A 70 -0.67 1.44 -10.24
CA ALA A 70 0.05 0.20 -10.00
C ALA A 70 0.41 0.02 -8.51
N SER A 71 0.84 1.10 -7.85
CA SER A 71 1.15 1.12 -6.41
C SER A 71 -0.07 0.77 -5.56
N MET A 72 -1.22 1.29 -5.95
CA MET A 72 -2.48 1.03 -5.25
C MET A 72 -3.02 -0.36 -5.50
N LEU A 73 -2.86 -0.89 -6.70
CA LEU A 73 -3.18 -2.28 -6.98
C LEU A 73 -2.28 -3.23 -6.18
N ALA A 74 -0.99 -2.89 -6.02
CA ALA A 74 -0.07 -3.67 -5.19
C ALA A 74 -0.59 -3.74 -3.74
N LEU A 75 -0.97 -2.62 -3.13
CA LEU A 75 -1.54 -2.61 -1.79
C LEU A 75 -2.90 -3.33 -1.74
N ALA A 76 -3.85 -2.93 -2.59
CA ALA A 76 -5.24 -3.39 -2.54
C ALA A 76 -5.41 -4.89 -2.82
N VAL A 77 -4.54 -5.49 -3.63
CA VAL A 77 -4.60 -6.92 -3.95
C VAL A 77 -3.53 -7.71 -3.20
N GLY A 78 -2.31 -7.19 -3.16
CA GLY A 78 -1.18 -7.88 -2.55
C GLY A 78 -1.39 -8.11 -1.05
N ASP A 79 -1.83 -7.10 -0.30
CA ASP A 79 -1.96 -7.20 1.16
C ASP A 79 -3.03 -8.22 1.60
N PRO A 80 -4.28 -8.20 1.05
CA PRO A 80 -5.25 -9.24 1.35
C PRO A 80 -4.79 -10.64 0.90
N SER A 81 -4.06 -10.74 -0.21
CA SER A 81 -3.53 -12.02 -0.70
C SER A 81 -2.45 -12.56 0.24
N ALA A 82 -1.57 -11.69 0.75
CA ALA A 82 -0.55 -12.05 1.73
C ALA A 82 -1.20 -12.56 3.02
N ALA A 83 -2.20 -11.84 3.52
CA ALA A 83 -2.94 -12.23 4.71
C ALA A 83 -3.74 -13.52 4.51
N PHE A 84 -4.32 -13.75 3.34
CA PHE A 84 -5.05 -14.98 3.03
C PHE A 84 -4.10 -16.19 2.94
N VAL A 85 -3.08 -16.10 2.10
CA VAL A 85 -2.11 -17.20 1.89
C VAL A 85 -1.32 -17.47 3.17
N GLY A 86 -0.85 -16.41 3.83
CA GLY A 86 -0.10 -16.52 5.08
C GLY A 86 -0.90 -17.17 6.21
N ARG A 87 -2.19 -16.84 6.37
CA ARG A 87 -3.04 -17.50 7.40
C ARG A 87 -3.39 -18.94 7.04
N ARG A 88 -3.58 -19.24 5.75
CA ARG A 88 -4.06 -20.57 5.31
C ARG A 88 -2.95 -21.61 5.13
N PHE A 89 -1.77 -21.16 4.69
CA PHE A 89 -0.66 -22.01 4.27
C PHE A 89 0.68 -21.59 4.89
N GLY A 90 0.72 -20.54 5.71
CA GLY A 90 1.96 -20.05 6.30
C GLY A 90 2.59 -21.06 7.25
N THR A 91 3.78 -21.52 6.91
CA THR A 91 4.60 -22.42 7.74
C THR A 91 5.95 -21.83 8.05
N THR A 92 6.50 -21.05 7.12
CA THR A 92 7.82 -20.44 7.24
C THR A 92 7.68 -19.02 7.77
N SER A 93 7.85 -18.87 9.09
CA SER A 93 7.83 -17.54 9.72
C SER A 93 9.00 -16.68 9.26
N LEU A 94 8.73 -15.41 8.93
CA LEU A 94 9.75 -14.39 8.67
C LEU A 94 10.11 -13.60 9.93
N GLY A 95 9.66 -14.04 11.11
CA GLY A 95 10.04 -13.50 12.42
C GLY A 95 9.44 -12.13 12.77
N ARG A 96 8.85 -11.40 11.81
CA ARG A 96 8.22 -10.08 12.04
C ARG A 96 6.70 -10.19 11.99
N ASN A 97 6.03 -9.79 13.09
CA ASN A 97 4.60 -9.50 13.12
C ASN A 97 3.68 -10.60 12.50
N ASN A 98 4.01 -11.87 12.73
CA ASN A 98 3.32 -13.05 12.14
C ASN A 98 3.31 -13.11 10.61
N LYS A 99 4.23 -12.38 9.94
CA LYS A 99 4.43 -12.44 8.49
C LYS A 99 5.14 -13.76 8.13
N THR A 100 4.75 -14.36 7.02
CA THR A 100 5.26 -15.65 6.56
C THR A 100 5.79 -15.56 5.13
N LEU A 101 6.72 -16.44 4.77
CA LEU A 101 7.28 -16.50 3.42
C LEU A 101 6.17 -16.80 2.40
N GLU A 102 5.24 -17.68 2.74
CA GLU A 102 4.11 -18.04 1.89
C GLU A 102 3.18 -16.86 1.67
N GLY A 103 2.94 -16.04 2.70
CA GLY A 103 2.21 -14.78 2.57
C GLY A 103 2.90 -13.82 1.60
N CYS A 104 4.22 -13.63 1.75
CA CYS A 104 5.02 -12.79 0.84
C CYS A 104 4.97 -13.29 -0.62
N VAL A 105 5.06 -14.60 -0.84
CA VAL A 105 4.89 -15.21 -2.16
C VAL A 105 3.47 -14.98 -2.68
N GLY A 106 2.45 -15.11 -1.82
CA GLY A 106 1.06 -14.80 -2.14
C GLY A 106 0.86 -13.35 -2.60
N PHE A 107 1.46 -12.39 -1.89
CA PHE A 107 1.50 -11.00 -2.31
C PHE A 107 2.10 -10.87 -3.71
N PHE A 108 3.33 -11.37 -3.88
CA PHE A 108 4.10 -11.20 -5.12
C PHE A 108 3.36 -11.76 -6.32
N VAL A 109 2.82 -12.99 -6.21
CA VAL A 109 2.12 -13.65 -7.31
C VAL A 109 0.81 -12.92 -7.65
N ALA A 110 -0.02 -12.60 -6.66
CA ALA A 110 -1.30 -11.93 -6.89
C ALA A 110 -1.10 -10.52 -7.45
N GLY A 111 -0.16 -9.76 -6.86
CA GLY A 111 0.24 -8.45 -7.36
C GLY A 111 0.77 -8.52 -8.78
N PHE A 112 1.67 -9.47 -9.07
CA PHE A 112 2.27 -9.61 -10.40
C PHE A 112 1.21 -9.87 -11.47
N VAL A 113 0.27 -10.77 -11.20
CA VAL A 113 -0.82 -11.08 -12.13
C VAL A 113 -1.71 -9.86 -12.39
N VAL A 114 -2.17 -9.19 -11.35
CA VAL A 114 -3.09 -8.05 -11.50
C VAL A 114 -2.40 -6.84 -12.13
N ILE A 115 -1.17 -6.53 -11.72
CA ILE A 115 -0.40 -5.41 -12.28
C ILE A 115 -0.01 -5.70 -13.73
N SER A 116 0.36 -6.95 -14.07
CA SER A 116 0.63 -7.34 -15.46
C SER A 116 -0.61 -7.20 -16.33
N LEU A 117 -1.78 -7.60 -15.83
CA LEU A 117 -3.04 -7.43 -16.53
C LEU A 117 -3.35 -5.94 -16.76
N PHE A 118 -3.29 -5.12 -15.70
CA PHE A 118 -3.46 -3.67 -15.77
C PHE A 118 -2.51 -3.03 -16.80
N ALA A 119 -1.22 -3.32 -16.68
CA ALA A 119 -0.18 -2.72 -17.51
C ALA A 119 -0.31 -3.14 -18.98
N THR A 120 -0.60 -4.42 -19.23
CA THR A 120 -0.76 -4.96 -20.59
C THR A 120 -2.02 -4.44 -21.26
N VAL A 121 -3.15 -4.39 -20.54
CA VAL A 121 -4.42 -3.91 -21.13
C VAL A 121 -4.32 -2.46 -21.55
N LEU A 122 -3.65 -1.61 -20.75
CA LEU A 122 -3.63 -0.17 -20.98
C LEU A 122 -2.43 0.33 -21.79
N TYR A 123 -1.27 -0.34 -21.72
CA TYR A 123 -0.02 0.23 -22.22
C TYR A 123 0.75 -0.64 -23.23
N LYS A 124 0.27 -1.83 -23.61
CA LYS A 124 0.95 -2.71 -24.59
C LYS A 124 1.15 -2.10 -25.97
N SER A 125 0.33 -1.11 -26.35
CA SER A 125 0.45 -0.40 -27.64
C SER A 125 1.57 0.63 -27.65
N VAL A 126 2.07 1.01 -26.47
CA VAL A 126 3.06 2.08 -26.29
C VAL A 126 4.41 1.50 -25.85
N VAL A 127 4.40 0.38 -25.12
CA VAL A 127 5.58 -0.23 -24.52
C VAL A 127 5.59 -1.74 -24.72
N SER A 128 6.79 -2.32 -24.87
CA SER A 128 6.98 -3.76 -25.07
C SER A 128 6.47 -4.58 -23.88
N LEU A 129 6.00 -5.80 -24.17
CA LEU A 129 5.55 -6.75 -23.15
C LEU A 129 6.65 -7.10 -22.14
N SER A 130 7.91 -7.14 -22.57
CA SER A 130 9.05 -7.40 -21.67
C SER A 130 9.21 -6.29 -20.62
N THR A 131 9.12 -5.03 -21.03
CA THR A 131 9.19 -3.89 -20.11
C THR A 131 7.99 -3.84 -19.16
N LEU A 132 6.78 -4.13 -19.65
CA LEU A 132 5.59 -4.20 -18.79
C LEU A 132 5.66 -5.37 -17.80
N GLY A 133 6.23 -6.51 -18.22
CA GLY A 133 6.51 -7.65 -17.34
C GLY A 133 7.52 -7.29 -16.25
N LEU A 134 8.63 -6.65 -16.62
CA LEU A 134 9.63 -6.20 -15.65
C LEU A 134 9.06 -5.16 -14.68
N PHE A 135 8.26 -4.22 -15.17
CA PHE A 135 7.55 -3.24 -14.35
C PHE A 135 6.65 -3.94 -13.32
N SER A 136 5.83 -4.88 -13.76
CA SER A 136 4.91 -5.61 -12.90
C SER A 136 5.63 -6.45 -11.85
N ALA A 137 6.74 -7.10 -12.23
CA ALA A 137 7.59 -7.85 -11.31
C ALA A 137 8.23 -6.93 -10.27
N ALA A 138 8.78 -5.79 -10.68
CA ALA A 138 9.44 -4.84 -9.78
C ALA A 138 8.46 -4.22 -8.77
N VAL A 139 7.29 -3.77 -9.24
CA VAL A 139 6.24 -3.19 -8.37
C VAL A 139 5.77 -4.24 -7.34
N SER A 140 5.50 -5.47 -7.78
CA SER A 140 4.98 -6.53 -6.90
C SER A 140 6.03 -7.01 -5.91
N PHE A 141 7.28 -7.13 -6.35
CA PHE A 141 8.40 -7.52 -5.49
C PHE A 141 8.69 -6.46 -4.43
N ALA A 142 8.77 -5.18 -4.83
CA ALA A 142 8.99 -4.08 -3.90
C ALA A 142 7.83 -3.93 -2.92
N GLY A 143 6.58 -4.13 -3.36
CA GLY A 143 5.41 -4.17 -2.49
C GLY A 143 5.47 -5.29 -1.46
N ALA A 144 5.76 -6.53 -1.87
CA ALA A 144 5.89 -7.67 -0.97
C ALA A 144 7.05 -7.49 0.02
N ALA A 145 8.19 -6.96 -0.45
CA ALA A 145 9.31 -6.65 0.43
C ALA A 145 8.92 -5.57 1.45
N ALA A 146 8.28 -4.49 1.01
CA ALA A 146 7.80 -3.44 1.90
C ALA A 146 6.82 -3.97 2.95
N GLU A 147 5.91 -4.87 2.58
CA GLU A 147 4.93 -5.51 3.47
C GLU A 147 5.59 -6.32 4.61
N VAL A 148 6.71 -6.98 4.33
CA VAL A 148 7.51 -7.71 5.33
C VAL A 148 8.35 -6.75 6.19
N LEU A 149 8.85 -5.66 5.60
CA LEU A 149 9.72 -4.68 6.29
C LEU A 149 8.94 -3.69 7.16
N SER A 150 7.72 -3.32 6.78
CA SER A 150 6.83 -2.39 7.49
C SER A 150 6.16 -3.00 8.71
N GLY A 151 6.32 -4.31 8.97
CA GLY A 151 5.92 -4.94 10.24
C GLY A 151 6.68 -4.42 11.48
N SER A 152 7.46 -3.35 11.36
CA SER A 152 8.16 -2.65 12.43
C SER A 152 7.30 -1.51 13.00
N ARG A 153 7.46 -1.20 14.29
CA ARG A 153 6.61 -0.30 15.09
C ARG A 153 6.47 1.15 14.61
N TRP A 154 7.14 1.53 13.52
CA TRP A 154 7.36 2.92 13.13
C TRP A 154 6.66 3.34 11.84
N VAL A 155 6.38 2.41 10.91
CA VAL A 155 5.79 2.72 9.60
C VAL A 155 4.82 1.62 9.20
N ASP A 156 3.56 2.00 8.96
CA ASP A 156 2.47 1.10 8.56
C ASP A 156 2.63 0.62 7.09
N ASP A 157 2.20 -0.60 6.79
CA ASP A 157 2.23 -1.17 5.44
C ASP A 157 1.39 -0.36 4.45
N ASN A 158 0.30 0.25 4.89
CA ASN A 158 -0.55 1.09 4.05
C ASN A 158 0.14 2.38 3.59
N PHE A 159 1.27 2.75 4.21
CA PHE A 159 2.16 3.80 3.72
C PHE A 159 3.34 3.24 2.94
N ALA A 160 4.04 2.25 3.51
CA ALA A 160 5.27 1.73 2.93
C ALA A 160 5.03 1.04 1.57
N VAL A 161 4.09 0.10 1.50
CA VAL A 161 3.83 -0.73 0.31
C VAL A 161 3.62 0.12 -0.95
N PRO A 162 2.65 1.07 -0.99
CA PRO A 162 2.42 1.84 -2.21
C PRO A 162 3.61 2.74 -2.57
N LEU A 163 4.35 3.29 -1.61
CA LEU A 163 5.52 4.13 -1.93
C LEU A 163 6.69 3.34 -2.51
N PHE A 164 7.05 2.21 -1.89
CA PHE A 164 8.14 1.36 -2.39
C PHE A 164 7.78 0.70 -3.74
N ALA A 165 6.54 0.22 -3.87
CA ALA A 165 6.03 -0.34 -5.13
C ALA A 165 6.06 0.70 -6.25
N GLY A 166 5.57 1.92 -5.99
CA GLY A 166 5.57 3.01 -6.95
C GLY A 166 6.95 3.47 -7.36
N PHE A 167 7.86 3.61 -6.40
CA PHE A 167 9.25 3.96 -6.67
C PHE A 167 9.93 2.91 -7.57
N ALA A 168 9.75 1.62 -7.27
CA ALA A 168 10.33 0.55 -8.08
C ALA A 168 9.79 0.56 -9.52
N GLY A 169 8.48 0.72 -9.70
CA GLY A 169 7.86 0.85 -11.02
C GLY A 169 8.36 2.06 -11.80
N TRP A 170 8.50 3.21 -11.12
CA TRP A 170 9.01 4.44 -11.71
C TRP A 170 10.45 4.29 -12.20
N CYS A 171 11.32 3.66 -11.40
CA CYS A 171 12.70 3.34 -11.78
C CYS A 171 12.74 2.45 -13.02
N VAL A 172 11.93 1.37 -13.09
CA VAL A 172 11.90 0.49 -14.26
C VAL A 172 11.52 1.26 -15.53
N LEU A 173 10.48 2.08 -15.48
CA LEU A 173 10.05 2.84 -16.66
C LEU A 173 11.11 3.86 -17.12
N HIS A 174 11.88 4.45 -16.21
CA HIS A 174 13.01 5.32 -16.57
C HIS A 174 14.17 4.55 -17.17
N VAL A 175 14.61 3.46 -16.54
CA VAL A 175 15.76 2.65 -17.01
C VAL A 175 15.47 2.02 -18.36
N MET A 176 14.21 1.63 -18.61
CA MET A 176 13.77 1.07 -19.90
C MET A 176 13.41 2.13 -20.94
N ASN A 177 13.65 3.42 -20.66
CA ASN A 177 13.32 4.57 -21.50
C ASN A 177 11.85 4.57 -21.97
N ALA A 178 10.94 4.07 -21.14
CA ALA A 178 9.51 3.95 -21.38
C ALA A 178 8.74 5.17 -20.84
N THR A 179 9.32 6.37 -21.02
CA THR A 179 8.81 7.62 -20.45
C THR A 179 7.47 8.05 -21.03
N ALA A 180 7.11 7.59 -22.23
CA ALA A 180 5.81 7.83 -22.85
C ALA A 180 4.64 7.40 -21.94
N VAL A 181 4.80 6.33 -21.15
CA VAL A 181 3.77 5.84 -20.22
C VAL A 181 3.57 6.77 -19.03
N LEU A 182 4.56 7.58 -18.69
CA LEU A 182 4.50 8.52 -17.56
C LEU A 182 3.69 9.79 -17.88
N VAL A 183 3.41 10.04 -19.15
CA VAL A 183 2.69 11.25 -19.61
C VAL A 183 1.23 10.95 -19.96
N LEU A 184 0.83 9.67 -19.95
CA LEU A 184 -0.53 9.17 -20.19
C LEU A 184 -1.32 9.07 -18.87
#